data_AF-A0A1X7UDG8-F1
#
_entry.id   AF-A0A1X7UDG8-F1
#
_cell.length_a   1.000
_cell.length_b   1.000
_cell.length_c   1.000
_cell.angle_alpha   90.00
_cell.angle_beta   90.00
_cell.angle_gamma   90.00
#
_symmetry.space_group_name_H-M   'P 1'
#
loop_
_entity.id
_entity.type
_entity.pdbx_description
1 polymer ?
#
loop_
_entity_poly.entity_id
_entity_poly.type
_entity_poly.pdbx_seq_one_letter_code
_entity_poly.pdbx_strand_id
1 'polypeptide(L)'
;MLKIFDNRYEIPDQSYFSRTAVPELYAITRRRVAEQVAAVRYFASTTDLWLSIDLTPFISYTIMFVTDNLELECLSHCNSYLPQDHTGEIISDMLEASLEEWSFKSSQQVCITTDNAANIKLAAENLGWTQLSCFGHNLHLAITKAIAKDNRSSRALGIAQKIVSAFSVRWKR
;
A
#
# COMPACT_ATOMS: atom_id res chain seq x y z
N MET A 1 12.15 -16.08 32.93
CA MET A 1 13.02 -17.02 32.20
C MET A 1 14.36 -16.37 31.84
N LEU A 2 14.41 -15.22 31.15
CA LEU A 2 15.67 -14.52 30.81
C LEU A 2 16.53 -14.09 32.02
N LYS A 3 15.94 -13.56 33.09
CA LYS A 3 16.68 -13.21 34.32
C LYS A 3 17.30 -14.40 35.07
N ILE A 4 16.84 -15.62 34.77
CA ILE A 4 17.41 -16.85 35.34
C ILE A 4 18.72 -17.21 34.62
N PHE A 5 18.83 -16.88 33.33
CA PHE A 5 20.03 -17.11 32.53
C PHE A 5 21.07 -16.00 32.68
N ASP A 6 20.65 -14.72 32.76
CA ASP A 6 21.51 -13.61 33.15
C ASP A 6 20.75 -12.61 34.02
N ASN A 7 21.13 -12.52 35.30
CA ASN A 7 20.49 -11.64 36.27
C ASN A 7 20.78 -10.15 36.01
N ARG A 8 21.79 -9.82 35.19
CA ARG A 8 22.14 -8.45 34.82
C ARG A 8 21.36 -7.97 33.59
N TYR A 9 20.66 -8.86 32.90
CA TYR A 9 19.89 -8.50 31.72
C TYR A 9 18.60 -7.77 32.13
N GLU A 10 18.57 -6.47 31.85
CA GLU A 10 17.36 -5.66 31.97
C GLU A 10 16.55 -5.79 30.69
N ILE A 11 15.30 -6.27 30.83
CA ILE A 11 14.38 -6.36 29.70
C ILE A 11 14.00 -4.92 29.31
N PRO A 12 14.22 -4.51 28.06
CA PRO A 12 13.85 -3.17 27.64
C PRO A 12 12.35 -2.96 27.78
N ASP A 13 11.96 -1.80 28.31
CA ASP A 13 10.58 -1.45 28.50
C ASP A 13 9.98 -0.79 27.23
N GLN A 14 8.69 -0.49 27.28
CA GLN A 14 8.00 0.19 26.18
C GLN A 14 8.62 1.58 25.88
N SER A 15 9.16 2.26 26.89
CA SER A 15 9.77 3.58 26.74
C SER A 15 11.04 3.49 25.89
N TYR A 16 11.88 2.48 26.16
CA TYR A 16 13.08 2.20 25.37
C TYR A 16 12.73 1.98 23.89
N PHE A 17 11.75 1.11 23.59
CA PHE A 17 11.37 0.85 22.21
C PHE A 17 10.80 2.09 21.51
N SER A 18 9.86 2.79 22.15
CA SER A 18 9.18 3.93 21.55
C SER A 18 10.07 5.16 21.38
N ARG A 19 11.01 5.41 22.30
CA ARG A 19 11.82 6.64 22.33
C ARG A 19 13.26 6.45 21.84
N THR A 20 13.76 5.23 21.82
CA THR A 20 15.17 4.94 21.48
C THR A 20 15.26 3.97 20.31
N ALA A 21 14.90 2.70 20.50
CA ALA A 21 15.20 1.66 19.52
C ALA A 21 14.48 1.85 18.18
N VAL A 22 13.16 2.16 18.20
CA VAL A 22 12.40 2.37 16.96
C VAL A 22 12.83 3.65 16.24
N PRO A 23 12.97 4.82 16.91
CA PRO A 23 13.51 6.02 16.27
C PRO A 23 14.90 5.85 15.66
N GLU A 24 15.82 5.16 16.35
CA GLU A 24 17.16 4.89 15.83
C GLU A 24 17.13 3.98 14.60
N LEU A 25 16.38 2.87 14.67
CA LEU A 25 16.19 1.97 13.53
C LEU A 25 15.54 2.68 12.35
N TYR A 26 14.56 3.54 12.60
CA TYR A 26 13.94 4.37 11.59
C TYR A 26 14.97 5.31 10.93
N ALA A 27 15.75 6.05 11.72
CA ALA A 27 16.75 6.98 11.19
C ALA A 27 17.82 6.27 10.34
N ILE A 28 18.28 5.10 10.78
CA ILE A 28 19.23 4.26 10.03
C ILE A 28 18.60 3.79 8.71
N THR A 29 17.38 3.25 8.78
CA THR A 29 16.68 2.74 7.59
C THR A 29 16.36 3.85 6.60
N ARG A 30 15.87 5.00 7.09
CA ARG A 30 15.56 6.19 6.29
C ARG A 30 16.77 6.67 5.50
N ARG A 31 17.94 6.72 6.15
CA ARG A 31 19.19 7.11 5.49
C ARG A 31 19.57 6.14 4.37
N ARG A 32 19.52 4.83 4.64
CA ARG A 32 19.81 3.81 3.63
C ARG A 32 18.87 3.89 2.43
N VAL A 33 17.57 4.08 2.67
CA VAL A 33 16.58 4.24 1.61
C VAL A 33 16.83 5.52 0.82
N ALA A 34 17.19 6.63 1.49
CA ALA A 34 17.50 7.89 0.81
C ALA A 34 18.73 7.78 -0.10
N GLU A 35 19.75 7.03 0.32
CA GLU A 35 20.93 6.72 -0.52
C GLU A 35 20.54 5.90 -1.75
N GLN A 36 19.68 4.90 -1.61
CA GLN A 36 19.18 4.10 -2.73
C GLN A 36 18.38 4.96 -3.71
N VAL A 37 17.45 5.77 -3.19
CA VAL A 37 16.59 6.67 -3.96
C VAL A 37 17.38 7.69 -4.75
N ALA A 38 18.46 8.25 -4.19
CA ALA A 38 19.28 9.24 -4.87
C ALA A 38 19.95 8.73 -6.15
N ALA A 39 20.16 7.41 -6.27
CA ALA A 39 20.72 6.77 -7.46
C ALA A 39 19.66 6.43 -8.54
N VAL A 40 18.37 6.54 -8.22
CA VAL A 40 17.29 6.14 -9.11
C VAL A 40 17.09 7.17 -10.23
N ARG A 41 17.34 6.75 -11.47
CA ARG A 41 17.11 7.60 -12.65
C ARG A 41 15.64 7.63 -13.07
N TYR A 42 15.02 6.47 -13.14
CA TYR A 42 13.62 6.26 -13.52
C TYR A 42 13.01 5.19 -12.64
N PHE A 43 11.71 5.31 -12.36
CA PHE A 43 10.97 4.33 -11.57
C PHE A 43 9.55 4.17 -12.12
N ALA A 44 8.97 3.01 -11.86
CA ALA A 44 7.53 2.81 -11.90
C ALA A 44 6.99 2.78 -10.48
N SER A 45 5.69 2.93 -10.30
CA SER A 45 5.09 2.77 -8.99
C SER A 45 3.79 1.99 -9.03
N THR A 46 3.36 1.55 -7.86
CA THR A 46 2.01 1.02 -7.64
C THR A 46 1.37 1.77 -6.48
N THR A 47 0.06 1.96 -6.56
CA THR A 47 -0.70 2.47 -5.43
C THR A 47 -1.95 1.67 -5.18
N ASP A 48 -2.27 1.50 -3.91
CA ASP A 48 -3.48 0.83 -3.45
C ASP A 48 -4.19 1.71 -2.42
N LEU A 49 -5.50 1.85 -2.57
CA LEU A 49 -6.35 2.54 -1.61
C LEU A 49 -7.15 1.47 -0.88
N TRP A 50 -7.00 1.43 0.44
CA TRP A 50 -7.60 0.39 1.25
C TRP A 50 -8.21 0.95 2.53
N LEU A 51 -9.15 0.20 3.09
CA LEU A 51 -9.78 0.49 4.36
C LEU A 51 -9.22 -0.46 5.41
N SER A 52 -8.83 0.08 6.55
CA SER A 52 -8.49 -0.71 7.73
C SER A 52 -9.73 -1.40 8.32
N ILE A 53 -9.52 -2.24 9.33
CA ILE A 53 -10.58 -2.99 10.00
C ILE A 53 -11.63 -2.05 10.64
N ASP A 54 -11.20 -0.90 11.11
CA ASP A 54 -12.02 0.18 11.66
C ASP A 54 -12.60 1.11 10.58
N LEU A 55 -12.49 0.74 9.29
CA LEU A 55 -12.95 1.52 8.13
C LEU A 55 -12.21 2.86 7.97
N THR A 56 -10.99 2.93 8.47
CA THR A 56 -10.13 4.09 8.29
C THR A 56 -9.42 3.96 6.94
N PRO A 57 -9.56 4.94 6.04
CA PRO A 57 -8.93 4.91 4.72
C PRO A 57 -7.42 5.21 4.75
N PHE A 58 -6.70 4.44 3.94
CA PHE A 58 -5.27 4.56 3.73
C PHE A 58 -4.92 4.50 2.25
N ILE A 59 -3.80 5.13 1.92
CA ILE A 59 -3.14 5.00 0.63
C ILE A 59 -1.74 4.43 0.84
N SER A 60 -1.40 3.41 0.07
CA SER A 60 -0.09 2.80 0.04
C SER A 60 0.55 3.08 -1.31
N TYR A 61 1.74 3.69 -1.33
CA TYR A 61 2.50 4.00 -2.53
C TYR A 61 3.86 3.30 -2.48
N THR A 62 4.14 2.47 -3.49
CA THR A 62 5.38 1.71 -3.60
C THR A 62 6.06 2.07 -4.91
N ILE A 63 7.33 2.43 -4.84
CA ILE A 63 8.16 2.61 -6.04
C ILE A 63 8.89 1.32 -6.37
N MET A 64 9.13 1.12 -7.64
CA MET A 64 9.91 0.02 -8.19
C MET A 64 10.90 0.55 -9.23
N PHE A 65 12.14 0.10 -9.16
CA PHE A 65 13.19 0.48 -10.10
C PHE A 65 14.15 -0.67 -10.32
N VAL A 66 14.91 -0.59 -11.39
CA VAL A 66 15.93 -1.59 -11.74
C VAL A 66 17.30 -0.99 -11.43
N THR A 67 18.12 -1.71 -10.68
CA THR A 67 19.49 -1.31 -10.33
C THR A 67 20.45 -1.48 -11.52
N ASP A 68 21.66 -0.93 -11.41
CA ASP A 68 22.72 -1.13 -12.40
C ASP A 68 23.12 -2.61 -12.57
N ASN A 69 22.83 -3.45 -11.56
CA ASN A 69 23.04 -4.91 -11.61
C ASN A 69 21.87 -5.66 -12.25
N LEU A 70 20.88 -4.96 -12.81
CA LEU A 70 19.64 -5.51 -13.38
C LEU A 70 18.75 -6.23 -12.36
N GLU A 71 18.79 -5.80 -11.10
CA GLU A 71 17.94 -6.34 -10.04
C GLU A 71 16.75 -5.41 -9.83
N LEU A 72 15.56 -6.00 -9.66
CA LEU A 72 14.35 -5.25 -9.32
C LEU A 72 14.33 -4.96 -7.83
N GLU A 73 14.29 -3.68 -7.48
CA GLU A 73 14.13 -3.20 -6.12
C GLU A 73 12.75 -2.58 -5.95
N CYS A 74 12.11 -2.86 -4.81
CA CYS A 74 10.78 -2.36 -4.46
C CYS A 74 10.83 -1.70 -3.09
N LEU A 75 10.46 -0.42 -3.02
CA LEU A 75 10.51 0.34 -1.79
C LEU A 75 9.11 0.92 -1.48
N SER A 76 8.51 0.48 -0.38
CA SER A 76 7.27 1.05 0.14
C SER A 76 7.55 2.45 0.68
N HIS A 77 7.16 3.48 -0.06
CA HIS A 77 7.52 4.88 0.21
C HIS A 77 6.50 5.62 1.07
N CYS A 78 5.22 5.29 0.97
CA CYS A 78 4.17 5.96 1.71
C CYS A 78 3.09 4.97 2.15
N ASN A 79 2.70 5.04 3.42
CA ASN A 79 1.50 4.43 3.97
C ASN A 79 0.84 5.51 4.82
N SER A 80 -0.03 6.30 4.18
CA SER A 80 -0.59 7.49 4.79
C SER A 80 -2.08 7.35 4.95
N TYR A 81 -2.57 7.91 6.06
CA TYR A 81 -3.98 8.15 6.24
C TYR A 81 -4.47 9.07 5.12
N LEU A 82 -5.56 8.67 4.47
CA LEU A 82 -6.17 9.45 3.40
C LEU A 82 -7.51 10.01 3.92
N PRO A 83 -7.68 11.33 4.10
CA PRO A 83 -8.96 11.87 4.56
C PRO A 83 -10.13 11.47 3.63
N GLN A 84 -11.35 11.45 4.18
CA GLN A 84 -12.54 10.79 3.59
C GLN A 84 -12.93 11.26 2.18
N ASP A 85 -12.53 12.47 1.78
CA ASP A 85 -12.78 12.98 0.44
C ASP A 85 -11.72 12.39 -0.51
N HIS A 86 -11.90 11.15 -0.93
CA HIS A 86 -10.99 10.46 -1.85
C HIS A 86 -11.09 10.99 -3.28
N THR A 87 -11.09 12.31 -3.48
CA THR A 87 -11.18 12.92 -4.80
C THR A 87 -9.87 12.73 -5.56
N GLY A 88 -9.92 12.84 -6.89
CA GLY A 88 -8.71 12.70 -7.72
C GLY A 88 -7.65 13.75 -7.37
N GLU A 89 -8.07 14.95 -6.97
CA GLU A 89 -7.21 16.06 -6.56
C GLU A 89 -6.46 15.75 -5.27
N ILE A 90 -7.17 15.27 -4.24
CA ILE A 90 -6.55 14.93 -2.96
C ILE A 90 -5.55 13.78 -3.14
N ILE A 91 -5.89 12.81 -3.99
CA ILE A 91 -4.97 11.71 -4.30
C ILE A 91 -3.76 12.22 -5.10
N SER A 92 -3.93 13.13 -6.06
CA SER A 92 -2.78 13.69 -6.79
C SER A 92 -1.84 14.45 -5.87
N ASP A 93 -2.36 15.29 -4.97
CA ASP A 93 -1.56 16.05 -4.02
C ASP A 93 -0.77 15.13 -3.08
N MET A 94 -1.38 14.04 -2.61
CA MET A 94 -0.72 13.06 -1.74
C MET A 94 0.38 12.28 -2.47
N LEU A 95 0.17 11.94 -3.74
CA LEU A 95 1.18 11.28 -4.57
C LEU A 95 2.36 12.21 -4.86
N GLU A 96 2.09 13.48 -5.16
CA GLU A 96 3.12 14.49 -5.37
C GLU A 96 3.93 14.75 -4.10
N ALA A 97 3.27 14.94 -2.96
CA ALA A 97 3.92 15.09 -1.66
C ALA A 97 4.79 13.87 -1.31
N SER A 98 4.35 12.66 -1.67
CA SER A 98 5.12 11.43 -1.47
C SER A 98 6.40 11.40 -2.31
N LEU A 99 6.40 11.99 -3.51
CA LEU A 99 7.61 12.14 -4.32
C LEU A 99 8.54 13.20 -3.75
N GLU A 100 8.00 14.35 -3.37
CA GLU A 100 8.77 15.47 -2.80
C GLU A 100 9.51 15.07 -1.52
N GLU A 101 8.87 14.29 -0.65
CA GLU A 101 9.44 13.77 0.60
C GLU A 101 10.76 12.99 0.38
N TRP A 102 10.92 12.42 -0.82
CA TRP A 102 12.06 11.62 -1.24
C TRP A 102 12.88 12.28 -2.36
N SER A 103 12.61 13.56 -2.65
CA SER A 103 13.30 14.33 -3.70
C SER A 103 13.18 13.74 -5.11
N PHE A 104 12.14 12.94 -5.36
CA PHE A 104 11.81 12.48 -6.70
C PHE A 104 11.14 13.57 -7.51
N LYS A 105 11.38 13.55 -8.81
CA LYS A 105 10.68 14.40 -9.77
C LYS A 105 9.61 13.58 -10.49
N SER A 106 8.46 14.21 -10.73
CA SER A 106 7.38 13.65 -11.56
C SER A 106 7.90 13.16 -12.93
N SER A 107 8.90 13.83 -13.53
CA SER A 107 9.51 13.41 -14.80
C SER A 107 10.34 12.12 -14.75
N GLN A 108 10.66 11.60 -13.58
CA GLN A 108 11.33 10.30 -13.39
C GLN A 108 10.35 9.13 -13.31
N GLN A 109 9.05 9.43 -13.10
CA GLN A 109 7.99 8.45 -13.07
C GLN A 109 7.65 7.98 -14.48
N VAL A 110 7.86 6.70 -14.76
CA VAL A 110 7.54 6.09 -16.07
C VAL A 110 6.07 5.72 -16.16
N CYS A 111 5.54 5.08 -15.11
CA CYS A 111 4.13 4.71 -15.03
C CYS A 111 3.70 4.46 -13.58
N ILE A 112 2.39 4.38 -13.36
CA ILE A 112 1.77 3.99 -12.10
C ILE A 112 0.75 2.86 -12.31
N THR A 113 0.83 1.78 -11.54
CA THR A 113 -0.11 0.66 -11.61
C THR A 113 -1.18 0.77 -10.52
N THR A 114 -2.46 0.73 -10.89
CA THR A 114 -3.60 0.97 -9.96
C THR A 114 -4.80 0.05 -10.24
N ASP A 115 -5.75 -0.03 -9.31
CA ASP A 115 -6.94 -0.90 -9.38
C ASP A 115 -8.04 -0.44 -10.36
N ASN A 116 -7.80 0.61 -11.15
CA ASN A 116 -8.74 1.27 -12.05
C ASN A 116 -9.88 2.08 -11.42
N ALA A 117 -9.87 2.36 -10.11
CA ALA A 117 -10.87 3.25 -9.53
C ALA A 117 -10.87 4.62 -10.25
N ALA A 118 -12.05 5.23 -10.39
CA ALA A 118 -12.19 6.47 -11.17
C ALA A 118 -11.31 7.61 -10.63
N ASN A 119 -11.25 7.75 -9.31
CA ASN A 119 -10.51 8.83 -8.66
C ASN A 119 -8.99 8.65 -8.80
N ILE A 120 -8.48 7.42 -8.74
CA ILE A 120 -7.04 7.20 -8.94
C ILE A 120 -6.63 7.39 -10.41
N LYS A 121 -7.52 7.10 -11.35
CA LYS A 121 -7.30 7.41 -12.77
C LYS A 121 -7.23 8.92 -13.00
N LEU A 122 -8.19 9.67 -12.42
CA LEU A 122 -8.17 11.13 -12.49
C LEU A 122 -6.90 11.71 -11.85
N ALA A 123 -6.46 11.18 -10.72
CA ALA A 123 -5.20 11.59 -10.09
C ALA A 123 -3.98 11.39 -11.01
N ALA A 124 -3.88 10.22 -11.66
CA ALA A 124 -2.82 9.94 -12.62
C ALA A 124 -2.89 10.87 -13.85
N GLU A 125 -4.09 11.17 -14.34
CA GLU A 125 -4.30 12.13 -15.43
C GLU A 125 -3.87 13.55 -15.04
N ASN A 126 -4.25 14.01 -13.84
CA ASN A 126 -3.87 15.31 -13.30
C ASN A 126 -2.34 15.46 -13.19
N LEU A 127 -1.66 14.39 -12.79
CA LEU A 127 -0.19 14.35 -12.67
C LEU A 127 0.52 14.13 -14.02
N GLY A 128 -0.23 13.86 -15.10
CA GLY A 128 0.33 13.53 -16.41
C GLY A 128 1.06 12.18 -16.45
N TRP A 129 0.73 11.26 -15.55
CA TRP A 129 1.37 9.95 -15.45
C TRP A 129 0.68 8.90 -16.31
N THR A 130 1.48 7.99 -16.87
CA THR A 130 0.95 6.82 -17.58
C THR A 130 0.37 5.83 -16.56
N GLN A 131 -0.95 5.66 -16.54
CA GLN A 131 -1.61 4.68 -15.68
C GLN A 131 -1.67 3.30 -16.34
N LEU A 132 -1.24 2.28 -15.61
CA LEU A 132 -1.36 0.87 -15.95
C LEU A 132 -2.40 0.21 -15.07
N SER A 133 -3.27 -0.56 -15.71
CA SER A 133 -4.30 -1.31 -15.03
C SER A 133 -3.73 -2.50 -14.26
N CYS A 134 -4.09 -2.64 -12.98
CA CYS A 134 -3.67 -3.78 -12.17
C CYS A 134 -4.18 -5.09 -12.77
N PHE A 135 -3.25 -5.98 -13.12
CA PHE A 135 -3.56 -7.30 -13.66
C PHE A 135 -4.45 -8.11 -12.69
N GLY A 136 -4.10 -8.11 -11.40
CA GLY A 136 -4.85 -8.83 -10.37
C GLY A 136 -6.30 -8.36 -10.26
N HIS A 137 -6.51 -7.05 -10.29
CA HIS A 137 -7.85 -6.46 -10.30
C HIS A 137 -8.62 -6.85 -11.57
N ASN A 138 -8.01 -6.76 -12.75
CA ASN A 138 -8.64 -7.16 -14.01
C ASN A 138 -9.01 -8.64 -14.04
N LEU A 139 -8.14 -9.51 -13.52
CA LEU A 139 -8.40 -10.94 -13.41
C LEU A 139 -9.58 -11.20 -12.45
N HIS A 140 -9.60 -10.52 -11.30
CA HIS A 140 -10.72 -10.59 -10.37
C HIS A 140 -12.03 -10.15 -11.05
N LEU A 141 -12.04 -9.01 -11.76
CA LEU A 141 -13.21 -8.56 -12.51
C LEU A 141 -13.67 -9.58 -13.56
N ALA A 142 -12.74 -10.20 -14.28
CA ALA A 142 -13.06 -11.22 -15.28
C ALA A 142 -13.74 -12.44 -14.63
N ILE A 143 -13.18 -12.95 -13.54
CA ILE A 143 -13.72 -14.09 -12.79
C ILE A 143 -15.09 -13.75 -12.21
N THR A 144 -15.21 -12.62 -11.50
CA THR A 144 -16.47 -12.22 -10.86
C THR A 144 -17.59 -12.01 -11.88
N LYS A 145 -17.29 -11.40 -13.04
CA LYS A 145 -18.25 -11.26 -14.14
C LYS A 145 -18.62 -12.60 -14.77
N ALA A 146 -17.68 -13.54 -14.89
CA ALA A 146 -17.96 -14.88 -15.40
C ALA A 146 -18.88 -15.67 -14.45
N ILE A 147 -18.59 -15.66 -13.15
CA ILE A 147 -19.41 -16.30 -12.12
C ILE A 147 -20.83 -15.72 -12.10
N ALA A 148 -20.97 -14.40 -12.21
CA ALA A 148 -22.27 -13.74 -12.22
C ALA A 148 -23.13 -14.12 -13.44
N LYS A 149 -22.50 -14.48 -14.57
CA LYS A 149 -23.19 -14.93 -15.79
C LYS A 149 -23.62 -16.39 -15.75
N ASP A 150 -22.93 -17.25 -14.98
CA ASP A 150 -23.32 -18.64 -14.82
C ASP A 150 -24.34 -18.81 -13.67
N ASN A 151 -25.56 -19.22 -14.01
CA ASN A 151 -26.65 -19.35 -13.04
C ASN A 151 -26.36 -20.34 -11.90
N ARG A 152 -25.57 -21.39 -12.16
CA ARG A 152 -25.27 -22.42 -11.15
C ARG A 152 -24.25 -21.89 -10.14
N SER A 153 -23.15 -21.32 -10.62
CA SER A 153 -22.11 -20.69 -9.82
C SER A 153 -22.65 -19.47 -9.05
N SER A 154 -23.44 -18.62 -9.70
CA SER A 154 -24.09 -17.48 -9.05
C SER A 154 -25.01 -17.93 -7.90
N ARG A 155 -25.84 -18.97 -8.12
CA ARG A 155 -26.69 -19.54 -7.06
C ARG A 155 -25.86 -20.13 -5.91
N ALA A 156 -24.82 -20.90 -6.21
CA ALA A 156 -23.95 -21.48 -5.20
C ALA A 156 -23.25 -20.41 -4.34
N LEU A 157 -22.71 -19.37 -5.00
CA LEU A 157 -22.09 -18.23 -4.32
C LEU A 157 -23.10 -17.50 -3.43
N GLY A 158 -24.32 -17.27 -3.91
CA GLY A 158 -25.37 -16.63 -3.11
C GLY A 158 -25.77 -17.43 -1.86
N ILE A 159 -25.77 -18.77 -1.94
CA ILE A 159 -26.00 -19.62 -0.76
C ILE A 159 -24.82 -19.51 0.21
N ALA A 160 -23.58 -19.59 -0.27
CA ALA A 160 -22.39 -19.45 0.56
C ALA A 160 -22.34 -18.08 1.27
N GLN A 161 -22.66 -17.00 0.56
CA GLN A 161 -22.77 -15.65 1.15
C GLN A 161 -23.82 -15.60 2.26
N LYS A 162 -25.01 -16.20 2.07
CA LYS A 162 -26.04 -16.27 3.12
C LYS A 162 -25.56 -17.03 4.37
N ILE A 163 -24.82 -18.12 4.18
CA ILE A 163 -24.22 -18.88 5.29
C ILE A 163 -23.23 -17.98 6.04
N VAL A 164 -22.29 -17.35 5.34
CA VAL A 164 -21.30 -16.44 5.96
C VAL A 164 -22.00 -15.30 6.71
N SER A 165 -23.01 -14.66 6.10
CA SER A 165 -23.79 -13.59 6.74
C SER A 165 -24.52 -14.05 8.01
N ALA A 166 -24.98 -15.30 8.08
CA ALA A 166 -25.63 -15.83 9.28
C ALA A 166 -24.65 -15.97 10.47
N PHE A 167 -23.36 -16.18 10.20
CA PHE A 167 -22.31 -16.30 11.22
C PHE A 167 -21.60 -14.98 11.52
N SER A 168 -21.50 -14.05 10.57
CA SER A 168 -20.80 -12.77 10.77
C SER A 168 -21.54 -11.80 11.71
N VAL A 169 -22.85 -11.96 11.91
CA VAL A 169 -23.65 -11.12 12.83
C VAL A 169 -23.53 -11.56 14.30
N ARG A 170 -23.09 -12.81 14.58
CA ARG A 170 -23.17 -13.39 15.94
C ARG A 170 -21.98 -13.11 16.86
N TRP A 171 -20.94 -12.43 16.40
CA TRP A 171 -19.71 -12.17 17.19
C TRP A 171 -19.73 -10.87 18.02
N LYS A 172 -20.81 -10.08 17.95
CA LYS A 172 -21.00 -8.83 18.74
C LYS A 172 -22.08 -8.95 19.83
N ARG A 173 -22.16 -10.09 20.52
CA ARG A 173 -22.96 -10.24 21.75
C ARG A 173 -22.07 -10.68 22.90
#